data_AF-A0A143X9Q6-F1
#
_entry.id   AF-A0A143X9Q6-F1
#
_cell.length_a   1.000
_cell.length_b   1.000
_cell.length_c   1.000
_cell.angle_alpha   90.00
_cell.angle_beta   90.00
_cell.angle_gamma   90.00
#
_symmetry.space_group_name_H-M   'P 1'
#
loop_
_entity.id
_entity.type
_entity.pdbx_description
1 polymer ?
#
loop_
_entity_poly.entity_id
_entity_poly.type
_entity_poly.pdbx_seq_one_letter_code
_entity_poly.pdbx_strand_id
1 'polypeptide(L)'
;MSILDDYIHKAAKALLRGDPVDELCREIIDVLDVQYRNPKQITALQSNNISFVYSPSDLKMILGKMKVLREQRDQEFYGLHGLKTITEHIRYLEDAIDAGMGGNDLKALYERIDRVYANYYDSYTDGLSGWSCLDDDFSDKQTELRIDKLKHFRDVELRKMKVVEAQAASLNVSAKSESTSIANSTVDLSVVVEHIDNLPDSSLAEEEKTALKGMLADLQTKNEKKREKKLQRLLSWLATKGTDVFIAAMPYIIQAVQFQM
;
A
#
# COMPACT_ATOMS: atom_id res chain seq x y z
N MET A 1 -2.83 -16.10 -2.36
CA MET A 1 -3.21 -15.59 -1.03
C MET A 1 -2.09 -15.90 -0.06
N SER A 2 -1.91 -15.08 0.98
CA SER A 2 -1.00 -15.44 2.08
C SER A 2 -1.63 -16.57 2.89
N ILE A 3 -0.82 -17.44 3.48
CA ILE A 3 -1.29 -18.47 4.43
C ILE A 3 -2.16 -17.88 5.56
N LEU A 4 -1.88 -16.64 5.99
CA LEU A 4 -2.71 -15.92 6.96
C LEU A 4 -4.11 -15.62 6.43
N ASP A 5 -4.24 -15.23 5.16
CA ASP A 5 -5.54 -14.90 4.55
C ASP A 5 -6.41 -16.15 4.43
N ASP A 6 -5.79 -17.29 4.06
CA ASP A 6 -6.47 -18.57 3.98
C ASP A 6 -7.02 -19.00 5.35
N TYR A 7 -6.26 -18.84 6.42
CA TYR A 7 -6.72 -19.14 7.78
C TYR A 7 -7.76 -18.15 8.31
N ILE A 8 -7.66 -16.86 8.00
CA ILE A 8 -8.70 -15.87 8.31
C ILE A 8 -10.03 -16.32 7.68
N HIS A 9 -10.00 -16.66 6.40
CA HIS A 9 -11.19 -17.08 5.67
C HIS A 9 -11.75 -18.42 6.17
N LYS A 10 -10.88 -19.42 6.43
CA LYS A 10 -11.25 -20.72 6.99
C LYS A 10 -11.91 -20.56 8.38
N ALA A 11 -11.34 -19.71 9.24
CA ALA A 11 -11.89 -19.43 10.56
C ALA A 11 -13.24 -18.69 10.50
N ALA A 12 -13.36 -17.68 9.64
CA ALA A 12 -14.62 -16.97 9.45
C ALA A 12 -15.73 -17.89 8.95
N LYS A 13 -15.46 -18.73 7.94
CA LYS A 13 -16.42 -19.71 7.43
C LYS A 13 -16.84 -20.73 8.48
N ALA A 14 -15.89 -21.25 9.26
CA ALA A 14 -16.20 -22.19 10.35
C ALA A 14 -17.14 -21.56 11.39
N LEU A 15 -16.90 -20.30 11.76
CA LEU A 15 -17.77 -19.54 12.67
C LEU A 15 -19.17 -19.31 12.08
N LEU A 16 -19.25 -18.95 10.79
CA LEU A 16 -20.51 -18.70 10.11
C LEU A 16 -21.37 -19.96 10.00
N ARG A 17 -20.75 -21.12 9.73
CA ARG A 17 -21.43 -22.42 9.57
C ARG A 17 -21.72 -23.12 10.89
N GLY A 18 -21.08 -22.70 11.98
CA GLY A 18 -21.14 -23.39 13.26
C GLY A 18 -20.37 -24.72 13.27
N ASP A 19 -19.31 -24.81 12.47
CA ASP A 19 -18.46 -26.01 12.37
C ASP A 19 -17.67 -26.24 13.67
N PRO A 20 -17.24 -27.48 13.97
CA PRO A 20 -16.30 -27.75 15.06
C PRO A 20 -14.99 -26.98 14.90
N VAL A 21 -14.56 -26.28 15.96
CA VAL A 21 -13.44 -25.31 15.88
C VAL A 21 -12.14 -25.75 16.54
N ASP A 22 -12.14 -26.85 17.31
CA ASP A 22 -10.98 -27.20 18.16
C ASP A 22 -9.71 -27.47 17.36
N GLU A 23 -9.79 -28.36 16.37
CA GLU A 23 -8.67 -28.72 15.51
C GLU A 23 -8.16 -27.49 14.74
N LEU A 24 -9.09 -26.66 14.24
CA LEU A 24 -8.75 -25.44 13.51
C LEU A 24 -8.03 -24.42 14.41
N CYS A 25 -8.46 -24.24 15.66
CA CYS A 25 -7.76 -23.39 16.62
C CYS A 25 -6.33 -23.87 16.88
N ARG A 26 -6.13 -25.19 17.05
CA ARG A 26 -4.81 -25.79 17.26
C ARG A 26 -3.90 -25.59 16.05
N GLU A 27 -4.42 -25.89 14.85
CA GLU A 27 -3.73 -25.70 13.58
C GLU A 27 -3.28 -24.24 13.39
N ILE A 28 -4.17 -23.28 13.63
CA ILE A 28 -3.86 -21.85 13.52
C ILE A 28 -2.75 -21.43 14.50
N ILE A 29 -2.87 -21.83 15.77
CA ILE A 29 -1.88 -21.45 16.80
C ILE A 29 -0.51 -22.04 16.47
N ASP A 30 -0.46 -23.30 16.02
CA ASP A 30 0.79 -23.99 15.68
C ASP A 30 1.45 -23.39 14.43
N VAL A 31 0.68 -23.14 13.36
CA VAL A 31 1.22 -22.69 12.07
C VAL A 31 1.56 -21.21 12.05
N LEU A 32 0.77 -20.37 12.72
CA LEU A 32 0.90 -18.91 12.65
C LEU A 32 1.52 -18.29 13.90
N ASP A 33 1.87 -19.09 14.91
CA ASP A 33 2.38 -18.66 16.21
C ASP A 33 1.53 -17.53 16.83
N VAL A 34 0.20 -17.64 16.68
CA VAL A 34 -0.71 -16.61 17.18
C VAL A 34 -0.65 -16.62 18.70
N GLN A 35 -0.16 -15.53 19.29
CA GLN A 35 -0.10 -15.38 20.74
C GLN A 35 -1.50 -15.32 21.36
N TYR A 36 -2.06 -16.49 21.63
CA TYR A 36 -3.36 -16.70 22.25
C TYR A 36 -3.22 -17.77 23.34
N ARG A 37 -3.48 -17.38 24.59
CA ARG A 37 -3.57 -18.30 25.72
C ARG A 37 -4.97 -18.26 26.30
N ASN A 38 -5.65 -19.40 26.29
CA ASN A 38 -6.92 -19.52 26.97
C ASN A 38 -6.68 -19.77 28.48
N PRO A 39 -7.27 -18.98 29.40
CA PRO A 39 -7.14 -19.22 30.84
C PRO A 39 -7.57 -20.63 31.26
N LYS A 40 -8.60 -21.20 30.62
CA LYS A 40 -9.06 -22.58 30.88
C LYS A 40 -8.05 -23.63 30.46
N GLN A 41 -7.27 -23.37 29.41
CA GLN A 41 -6.15 -24.23 29.00
C GLN A 41 -5.05 -24.24 30.06
N ILE A 42 -4.75 -23.08 30.65
CA ILE A 42 -3.77 -22.96 31.75
C ILE A 42 -4.24 -23.75 32.96
N THR A 43 -5.52 -23.59 33.35
CA THR A 43 -6.10 -24.34 34.47
C THR A 43 -6.13 -25.85 34.21
N ALA A 44 -6.44 -26.28 32.99
CA ALA A 44 -6.45 -27.69 32.60
C ALA A 44 -5.05 -28.33 32.68
N LEU A 45 -4.02 -27.61 32.20
CA LEU A 45 -2.62 -28.02 32.31
C LEU A 45 -2.16 -28.14 33.77
N GLN A 46 -2.59 -27.22 34.64
CA GLN A 46 -2.26 -27.24 36.07
C GLN A 46 -2.98 -28.35 36.85
N SER A 47 -4.09 -28.87 36.34
CA SER A 47 -4.94 -29.87 37.01
C SER A 47 -4.80 -31.28 36.44
N ASN A 48 -3.82 -31.53 35.56
CA ASN A 48 -3.64 -32.80 34.83
C ASN A 48 -4.90 -33.27 34.08
N ASN A 49 -5.79 -32.34 33.72
CA ASN A 49 -7.03 -32.64 33.01
C ASN A 49 -6.82 -32.42 31.51
N ILE A 50 -6.73 -33.52 30.75
CA ILE A 50 -6.26 -33.53 29.35
C ILE A 50 -7.33 -33.01 28.36
N SER A 51 -8.59 -32.89 28.77
CA SER A 51 -9.72 -32.62 27.87
C SER A 51 -10.01 -31.11 27.67
N PHE A 52 -9.00 -30.28 27.41
CA PHE A 52 -9.25 -28.90 27.00
C PHE A 52 -9.64 -28.85 25.51
N VAL A 53 -10.75 -28.16 25.21
CA VAL A 53 -11.27 -27.97 23.85
C VAL A 53 -11.52 -26.47 23.64
N TYR A 54 -11.03 -25.93 22.52
CA TYR A 54 -11.31 -24.55 22.13
C TYR A 54 -12.77 -24.38 21.72
N SER A 55 -13.35 -23.26 22.13
CA SER A 55 -14.73 -22.86 21.85
C SER A 55 -14.81 -21.90 20.65
N PRO A 56 -16.00 -21.71 20.06
CA PRO A 56 -16.20 -20.71 19.01
C PRO A 56 -15.80 -19.29 19.44
N SER A 57 -15.96 -18.95 20.72
CA SER A 57 -15.49 -17.69 21.28
C SER A 57 -13.97 -17.54 21.21
N ASP A 58 -13.25 -18.65 21.39
CA ASP A 58 -11.79 -18.68 21.29
C ASP A 58 -11.36 -18.48 19.84
N LEU A 59 -12.00 -19.18 18.90
CA LEU A 59 -11.76 -18.98 17.46
C LEU A 59 -12.05 -17.54 17.04
N LYS A 60 -13.10 -16.89 17.59
CA LYS A 60 -13.39 -15.48 17.32
C LYS A 60 -12.28 -14.54 17.82
N MET A 61 -11.68 -14.83 18.99
CA MET A 61 -10.53 -14.07 19.49
C MET A 61 -9.28 -14.29 18.63
N ILE A 62 -9.02 -15.53 18.23
CA ILE A 62 -7.90 -15.90 17.35
C ILE A 62 -8.05 -15.19 15.99
N LEU A 63 -9.25 -15.24 15.40
CA LEU A 63 -9.58 -14.52 14.17
C LEU A 63 -9.32 -13.02 14.29
N GLY A 64 -9.74 -12.39 15.39
CA GLY A 64 -9.45 -10.98 15.66
C GLY A 64 -7.94 -10.67 15.68
N LYS A 65 -7.14 -11.53 16.35
CA LYS A 65 -5.68 -11.40 16.37
C LYS A 65 -5.07 -11.56 14.97
N MET A 66 -5.52 -12.53 14.18
CA MET A 66 -5.06 -12.72 12.80
C MET A 66 -5.36 -11.50 11.92
N LYS A 67 -6.55 -10.89 12.07
CA LYS A 67 -6.90 -9.66 11.33
C LYS A 67 -6.01 -8.48 11.72
N VAL A 68 -5.68 -8.32 13.01
CA VAL A 68 -4.72 -7.29 13.48
C VAL A 68 -3.32 -7.54 12.92
N LEU A 69 -2.84 -8.79 12.93
CA LEU A 69 -1.55 -9.14 12.33
C LEU A 69 -1.51 -8.83 10.84
N ARG A 70 -2.59 -9.15 10.11
CA ARG A 70 -2.73 -8.82 8.69
C ARG A 70 -2.66 -7.30 8.48
N GLU A 71 -3.40 -6.54 9.27
CA GLU A 71 -3.41 -5.07 9.17
C GLU A 71 -2.04 -4.45 9.43
N GLN A 72 -1.28 -4.96 10.39
CA GLN A 72 0.10 -4.52 10.64
C GLN A 72 0.99 -4.78 9.43
N ARG A 73 0.96 -6.01 8.87
CA ARG A 73 1.72 -6.36 7.65
C ARG A 73 1.32 -5.49 6.45
N ASP A 74 0.03 -5.25 6.28
CA ASP A 74 -0.49 -4.39 5.21
C ASP A 74 -0.02 -2.95 5.38
N GLN A 75 0.00 -2.43 6.60
CA GLN A 75 0.45 -1.06 6.88
C GLN A 75 1.95 -0.90 6.57
N GLU A 76 2.76 -1.91 6.89
CA GLU A 76 4.19 -1.93 6.56
C GLU A 76 4.41 -2.02 5.05
N PHE A 77 3.66 -2.88 4.36
CA PHE A 77 3.89 -3.18 2.96
C PHE A 77 3.22 -2.21 1.97
N TYR A 78 2.01 -1.74 2.27
CA TYR A 78 1.22 -0.87 1.40
C TYR A 78 1.12 0.56 1.91
N GLY A 79 1.20 0.76 3.24
CA GLY A 79 1.00 2.07 3.86
C GLY A 79 2.04 3.10 3.45
N LEU A 80 3.30 2.69 3.31
CA LEU A 80 4.40 3.57 2.88
C LEU A 80 4.23 4.08 1.43
N HIS A 81 3.44 3.39 0.61
CA HIS A 81 3.21 3.74 -0.79
C HIS A 81 1.86 4.46 -1.02
N GLY A 82 1.19 4.92 0.05
CA GLY A 82 -0.11 5.61 -0.06
C GLY A 82 -1.28 4.68 -0.41
N LEU A 83 -1.09 3.36 -0.35
CA LEU A 83 -2.09 2.36 -0.75
C LEU A 83 -2.99 1.91 0.42
N LYS A 84 -3.04 2.71 1.49
CA LYS A 84 -3.82 2.39 2.70
C LYS A 84 -5.32 2.27 2.41
N THR A 85 -5.91 3.26 1.74
CA THR A 85 -7.36 3.30 1.50
C THR A 85 -7.86 2.13 0.63
N ILE A 86 -7.14 1.80 -0.45
CA ILE A 86 -7.52 0.64 -1.29
C ILE A 86 -7.39 -0.67 -0.54
N THR A 87 -6.38 -0.79 0.33
CA THR A 87 -6.21 -1.96 1.18
C THR A 87 -7.32 -2.06 2.24
N GLU A 88 -7.73 -0.95 2.85
CA GLU A 88 -8.87 -0.91 3.77
C GLU A 88 -10.20 -1.31 3.09
N HIS A 89 -10.46 -0.80 1.89
CA HIS A 89 -11.67 -1.16 1.14
C HIS A 89 -11.70 -2.65 0.73
N ILE A 90 -10.56 -3.22 0.33
CA ILE A 90 -10.43 -4.67 0.11
C ILE A 90 -10.79 -5.43 1.40
N ARG A 91 -10.27 -5.01 2.55
CA ARG A 91 -10.57 -5.65 3.84
C ARG A 91 -12.05 -5.56 4.20
N TYR A 92 -12.71 -4.42 3.96
CA TYR A 92 -14.15 -4.30 4.23
C TYR A 92 -14.98 -5.26 3.38
N LEU A 93 -14.60 -5.48 2.12
CA LEU A 93 -15.27 -6.43 1.24
C LEU A 93 -15.00 -7.88 1.66
N GLU A 94 -13.76 -8.22 2.02
CA GLU A 94 -13.42 -9.55 2.56
C GLU A 94 -14.16 -9.83 3.87
N ASP A 95 -14.22 -8.84 4.76
CA ASP A 95 -14.98 -8.92 6.02
C ASP A 95 -16.49 -9.06 5.77
N ALA A 96 -17.03 -8.46 4.71
CA ALA A 96 -18.42 -8.62 4.31
C ALA A 96 -18.72 -10.06 3.88
N ILE A 97 -17.85 -10.69 3.09
CA ILE A 97 -17.97 -12.13 2.73
C ILE A 97 -17.89 -12.99 3.99
N ASP A 98 -16.86 -12.77 4.80
CA ASP A 98 -16.58 -13.55 6.00
C ASP A 98 -17.71 -13.45 7.05
N ALA A 99 -18.41 -12.32 7.10
CA ALA A 99 -19.55 -12.09 7.98
C ALA A 99 -20.90 -12.53 7.37
N GLY A 100 -20.94 -12.95 6.10
CA GLY A 100 -22.19 -13.24 5.39
C GLY A 100 -23.08 -11.99 5.25
N MET A 101 -22.48 -10.82 5.07
CA MET A 101 -23.20 -9.54 4.90
C MET A 101 -24.01 -9.56 3.60
N GLY A 102 -25.27 -9.12 3.67
CA GLY A 102 -26.15 -9.06 2.50
C GLY A 102 -27.12 -7.88 2.55
N GLY A 103 -27.97 -7.78 1.53
CA GLY A 103 -29.04 -6.77 1.47
C GLY A 103 -28.53 -5.32 1.47
N ASN A 104 -29.21 -4.45 2.21
CA ASN A 104 -28.93 -3.01 2.22
C ASN A 104 -27.53 -2.66 2.77
N ASP A 105 -27.01 -3.43 3.72
CA ASP A 105 -25.68 -3.18 4.30
C ASP A 105 -24.58 -3.44 3.27
N LEU A 106 -24.69 -4.54 2.52
CA LEU A 106 -23.77 -4.86 1.42
C LEU A 106 -23.86 -3.82 0.30
N LYS A 107 -25.08 -3.40 -0.04
CA LYS A 107 -25.31 -2.32 -1.02
C LYS A 107 -24.67 -1.01 -0.59
N ALA A 108 -24.84 -0.60 0.66
CA ALA A 108 -24.24 0.63 1.19
C ALA A 108 -22.70 0.57 1.18
N LEU A 109 -22.12 -0.60 1.48
CA LEU A 109 -20.68 -0.82 1.37
C LEU A 109 -20.19 -0.65 -0.07
N TYR A 110 -20.89 -1.26 -1.04
CA TYR A 110 -20.56 -1.10 -2.45
C TYR A 110 -20.64 0.35 -2.89
N GLU A 111 -21.75 1.05 -2.61
CA GLU A 111 -21.90 2.46 -2.99
C GLU A 111 -20.78 3.35 -2.43
N ARG A 112 -20.35 3.09 -1.18
CA ARG A 112 -19.24 3.82 -0.56
C ARG A 112 -17.92 3.60 -1.31
N ILE A 113 -17.63 2.37 -1.69
CA ILE A 113 -16.39 1.99 -2.37
C ILE A 113 -16.43 2.46 -3.83
N ASP A 114 -17.54 2.23 -4.52
CA ASP A 114 -17.70 2.53 -5.94
C ASP A 114 -17.53 4.04 -6.21
N ARG A 115 -18.02 4.91 -5.32
CA ARG A 115 -17.82 6.37 -5.40
C ARG A 115 -16.36 6.81 -5.40
N VAL A 116 -15.46 6.02 -4.82
CA VAL A 116 -14.02 6.33 -4.76
C VAL A 116 -13.33 5.97 -6.07
N TYR A 117 -13.72 4.85 -6.69
CA TYR A 117 -12.96 4.27 -7.79
C TYR A 117 -13.59 4.47 -9.17
N ALA A 118 -14.91 4.65 -9.26
CA ALA A 118 -15.63 4.75 -10.52
C ALA A 118 -15.18 5.92 -11.41
N ASN A 119 -14.72 7.02 -10.80
CA ASN A 119 -14.22 8.18 -11.54
C ASN A 119 -12.69 8.21 -11.67
N TYR A 120 -11.98 7.26 -11.04
CA TYR A 120 -10.53 7.28 -10.96
C TYR A 120 -9.88 6.20 -11.83
N TYR A 121 -10.52 5.03 -11.93
CA TYR A 121 -10.02 3.91 -12.73
C TYR A 121 -10.99 3.60 -13.87
N ASP A 122 -10.55 3.84 -15.10
CA ASP A 122 -11.24 3.38 -16.30
C ASP A 122 -11.45 1.87 -16.20
N SER A 123 -12.66 1.39 -16.50
CA SER A 123 -13.08 -0.02 -16.38
C SER A 123 -13.32 -0.55 -14.96
N TYR A 124 -13.27 0.27 -13.90
CA TYR A 124 -13.65 -0.21 -12.55
C TYR A 124 -15.09 -0.77 -12.56
N THR A 125 -16.02 0.00 -13.11
CA THR A 125 -17.45 -0.28 -13.10
C THR A 125 -17.85 -1.41 -14.05
N ASP A 126 -16.97 -1.80 -14.98
CA ASP A 126 -17.25 -2.81 -15.98
C ASP A 126 -17.54 -4.17 -15.34
N GLY A 127 -18.75 -4.68 -15.55
CA GLY A 127 -19.22 -5.94 -15.00
C GLY A 127 -19.67 -5.89 -13.53
N LEU A 128 -19.64 -4.72 -12.88
CA LEU A 128 -20.15 -4.54 -11.51
C LEU A 128 -21.65 -4.23 -11.49
N SER A 129 -22.38 -4.84 -10.56
CA SER A 129 -23.78 -4.48 -10.26
C SER A 129 -23.87 -3.09 -9.59
N GLY A 130 -24.97 -2.36 -9.81
CA GLY A 130 -25.30 -1.14 -9.05
C GLY A 130 -24.69 0.19 -9.56
N TRP A 131 -23.61 0.17 -10.33
CA TRP A 131 -23.08 1.37 -11.00
C TRP A 131 -23.47 1.37 -12.48
N SER A 132 -24.71 1.79 -12.76
CA SER A 132 -25.29 1.87 -14.12
C SER A 132 -25.56 0.53 -14.84
N CYS A 133 -25.44 -0.62 -14.17
CA CYS A 133 -25.74 -1.95 -14.72
C CYS A 133 -27.10 -2.50 -14.24
N LEU A 134 -27.75 -3.30 -15.09
CA LEU A 134 -29.13 -3.79 -14.97
C LEU A 134 -29.34 -5.02 -14.06
N ASP A 135 -28.28 -5.67 -13.58
CA ASP A 135 -28.38 -6.85 -12.72
C ASP A 135 -28.19 -6.48 -11.24
N ASP A 136 -29.26 -6.66 -10.46
CA ASP A 136 -29.41 -6.23 -9.06
C ASP A 136 -28.86 -7.24 -8.01
N ASP A 137 -28.16 -8.30 -8.44
CA ASP A 137 -27.74 -9.37 -7.53
C ASP A 137 -26.45 -9.02 -6.76
N PHE A 138 -26.61 -8.22 -5.70
CA PHE A 138 -25.62 -8.06 -4.62
C PHE A 138 -25.31 -9.44 -4.02
N SER A 139 -24.14 -9.98 -4.34
CA SER A 139 -23.77 -11.37 -4.05
C SER A 139 -22.28 -11.49 -3.73
N ASP A 140 -21.90 -12.61 -3.11
CA ASP A 140 -20.48 -12.91 -2.83
C ASP A 140 -19.63 -12.82 -4.10
N LYS A 141 -20.16 -13.25 -5.26
CA LYS A 141 -19.48 -13.12 -6.56
C LYS A 141 -19.21 -11.66 -6.95
N GLN A 142 -20.18 -10.78 -6.71
CA GLN A 142 -20.02 -9.34 -6.95
C GLN A 142 -19.05 -8.71 -5.93
N THR A 143 -18.96 -9.24 -4.71
CA THR A 143 -17.97 -8.83 -3.71
C THR A 143 -16.57 -9.28 -4.12
N GLU A 144 -16.41 -10.52 -4.53
CA GLU A 144 -15.16 -11.10 -5.04
C GLU A 144 -14.64 -10.33 -6.26
N LEU A 145 -15.51 -10.01 -7.22
CA LEU A 145 -15.10 -9.23 -8.40
C LEU A 145 -14.60 -7.82 -8.01
N ARG A 146 -15.24 -7.17 -7.04
CA ARG A 146 -14.75 -5.89 -6.49
C ARG A 146 -13.40 -6.05 -5.82
N ILE A 147 -13.22 -7.09 -5.01
CA ILE A 147 -11.94 -7.40 -4.35
C ILE A 147 -10.83 -7.59 -5.40
N ASP A 148 -11.08 -8.39 -6.44
CA ASP A 148 -10.11 -8.68 -7.49
C ASP A 148 -9.71 -7.44 -8.28
N LYS A 149 -10.69 -6.59 -8.64
CA LYS A 149 -10.41 -5.30 -9.29
C LYS A 149 -9.57 -4.38 -8.41
N LEU A 150 -9.91 -4.25 -7.13
CA LEU A 150 -9.14 -3.42 -6.20
C LEU A 150 -7.73 -3.97 -5.95
N LYS A 151 -7.57 -5.29 -5.85
CA LYS A 151 -6.25 -5.95 -5.77
C LYS A 151 -5.43 -5.64 -7.02
N HIS A 152 -6.03 -5.76 -8.21
CA HIS A 152 -5.36 -5.43 -9.46
C HIS A 152 -4.87 -3.97 -9.48
N PHE A 153 -5.72 -3.00 -9.15
CA PHE A 153 -5.33 -1.60 -9.12
C PHE A 153 -4.26 -1.30 -8.07
N ARG A 154 -4.38 -1.87 -6.87
CA ARG A 154 -3.36 -1.74 -5.82
C ARG A 154 -2.01 -2.27 -6.29
N ASP A 155 -1.99 -3.43 -6.96
CA ASP A 155 -0.76 -4.07 -7.41
C ASP A 155 -0.12 -3.31 -8.58
N VAL A 156 -0.93 -2.73 -9.48
CA VAL A 156 -0.46 -1.83 -10.54
C VAL A 156 0.20 -0.58 -9.95
N GLU A 157 -0.46 0.11 -9.01
CA GLU A 157 0.10 1.29 -8.36
C GLU A 157 1.36 0.96 -7.55
N LEU A 158 1.37 -0.16 -6.83
CA LEU A 158 2.57 -0.61 -6.12
C LEU A 158 3.72 -0.90 -7.08
N ARG A 159 3.45 -1.52 -8.24
CA ARG A 159 4.48 -1.78 -9.25
C ARG A 159 5.06 -0.47 -9.78
N LYS A 160 4.22 0.54 -10.05
CA LYS A 160 4.69 1.88 -10.46
C LYS A 160 5.64 2.45 -9.41
N MET A 161 5.27 2.41 -8.13
CA MET A 161 6.13 2.91 -7.05
C MET A 161 7.43 2.14 -6.92
N LYS A 162 7.41 0.80 -7.00
CA LYS A 162 8.62 -0.02 -6.93
C LYS A 162 9.55 0.18 -8.11
N VAL A 163 9.02 0.42 -9.31
CA VAL A 163 9.83 0.77 -10.48
C VAL A 163 10.53 2.11 -10.24
N VAL A 164 9.83 3.11 -9.69
CA VAL A 164 10.41 4.40 -9.34
C VAL A 164 11.50 4.23 -8.26
N GLU A 165 11.25 3.44 -7.22
CA GLU A 165 12.25 3.15 -6.17
C GLU A 165 13.47 2.41 -6.72
N ALA A 166 13.26 1.42 -7.59
CA ALA A 166 14.35 0.68 -8.23
C ALA A 166 15.17 1.57 -9.18
N GLN A 167 14.51 2.46 -9.92
CA GLN A 167 15.19 3.46 -10.75
C GLN A 167 15.97 4.44 -9.87
N ALA A 168 15.39 4.97 -8.80
CA ALA A 168 16.09 5.84 -7.85
C ALA A 168 17.28 5.14 -7.19
N ALA A 169 17.15 3.86 -6.81
CA ALA A 169 18.22 3.05 -6.24
C ALA A 169 19.31 2.73 -7.27
N SER A 170 18.94 2.39 -8.51
CA SER A 170 19.89 2.16 -9.60
C SER A 170 20.64 3.43 -9.97
N LEU A 171 19.97 4.58 -9.99
CA LEU A 171 20.61 5.88 -10.19
C LEU A 171 21.52 6.22 -9.01
N ASN A 172 21.19 5.84 -7.78
CA ASN A 172 22.07 6.01 -6.63
C ASN A 172 23.29 5.06 -6.70
N VAL A 173 23.14 3.85 -7.24
CA VAL A 173 24.26 2.92 -7.48
C VAL A 173 25.13 3.39 -8.64
N SER A 174 24.55 3.85 -9.75
CA SER A 174 25.29 4.47 -10.85
C SER A 174 25.99 5.75 -10.40
N ALA A 175 25.31 6.59 -9.63
CA ALA A 175 25.91 7.76 -9.01
C ALA A 175 26.95 7.40 -7.95
N LYS A 176 26.92 6.19 -7.35
CA LYS A 176 27.94 5.73 -6.40
C LYS A 176 29.13 5.07 -7.10
N SER A 177 28.90 4.39 -8.21
CA SER A 177 29.95 3.85 -9.09
C SER A 177 30.66 4.99 -9.84
N GLU A 178 29.94 6.02 -10.26
CA GLU A 178 30.51 7.27 -10.75
C GLU A 178 31.02 8.15 -9.61
N SER A 179 30.43 8.15 -8.40
CA SER A 179 31.03 8.86 -7.25
C SER A 179 32.29 8.21 -6.71
N THR A 180 32.54 6.93 -7.00
CA THR A 180 33.85 6.34 -6.70
C THR A 180 34.92 6.84 -7.69
N SER A 181 34.54 7.33 -8.88
CA SER A 181 35.44 8.12 -9.75
C SER A 181 35.39 9.63 -9.51
N ILE A 182 34.32 10.16 -8.88
CA ILE A 182 34.12 11.59 -8.61
C ILE A 182 34.49 11.97 -7.15
N ALA A 183 34.81 11.03 -6.26
CA ALA A 183 35.22 11.28 -4.87
C ALA A 183 36.50 12.14 -4.73
N ASN A 184 37.17 12.44 -5.84
CA ASN A 184 38.34 13.31 -5.87
C ASN A 184 38.08 14.69 -6.48
N SER A 185 36.84 15.09 -6.75
CA SER A 185 36.55 16.41 -7.31
C SER A 185 35.28 17.01 -6.70
N THR A 186 35.46 18.11 -6.00
CA THR A 186 34.41 19.05 -5.57
C THR A 186 33.35 19.24 -6.67
N VAL A 187 32.18 18.61 -6.53
CA VAL A 187 31.15 18.61 -7.58
C VAL A 187 30.29 19.85 -7.49
N ASP A 188 30.35 20.61 -8.57
CA ASP A 188 29.66 21.86 -8.83
C ASP A 188 28.22 21.62 -9.30
N LEU A 189 27.26 22.49 -8.93
CA LEU A 189 25.85 22.41 -9.35
C LEU A 189 25.72 22.34 -10.89
N SER A 190 26.73 22.83 -11.60
CA SER A 190 26.94 22.73 -13.05
C SER A 190 26.74 21.31 -13.59
N VAL A 191 27.16 20.28 -12.86
CA VAL A 191 27.01 18.87 -13.28
C VAL A 191 25.56 18.40 -13.20
N VAL A 192 24.83 18.82 -12.15
CA VAL A 192 23.41 18.50 -11.99
C VAL A 192 22.56 19.19 -13.07
N VAL A 193 22.94 20.41 -13.44
CA VAL A 193 22.32 21.19 -14.52
C VAL A 193 22.51 20.51 -15.88
N GLU A 194 23.72 20.04 -16.18
CA GLU A 194 24.03 19.32 -17.43
C GLU A 194 23.25 18.01 -17.56
N HIS A 195 22.99 17.32 -16.45
CA HIS A 195 22.18 16.10 -16.47
C HIS A 195 20.68 16.38 -16.68
N ILE A 196 20.16 17.51 -16.19
CA ILE A 196 18.78 17.92 -16.48
C ILE A 196 18.61 18.22 -17.97
N ASP A 197 19.63 18.81 -18.62
CA ASP A 197 19.61 19.10 -20.06
C ASP A 197 19.61 17.84 -20.93
N ASN A 198 20.22 16.77 -20.43
CA ASN A 198 20.25 15.47 -21.09
C ASN A 198 18.99 14.60 -20.87
N LEU A 199 18.00 15.08 -20.09
CA LEU A 199 16.72 14.37 -19.97
C LEU A 199 15.98 14.38 -21.31
N PRO A 200 15.29 13.30 -21.68
CA PRO A 200 14.53 13.26 -22.93
C PRO A 200 13.30 14.17 -22.86
N ASP A 201 12.95 14.81 -23.98
CA ASP A 201 11.81 15.74 -24.09
C ASP A 201 10.46 15.05 -23.84
N SER A 202 10.41 13.72 -23.96
CA SER A 202 9.26 12.90 -23.58
C SER A 202 9.02 12.84 -22.07
N SER A 203 10.02 13.21 -21.25
CA SER A 203 9.95 13.19 -19.78
C SER A 203 9.84 14.58 -19.17
N LEU A 204 10.50 15.57 -19.76
CA LEU A 204 10.44 16.97 -19.33
C LEU A 204 10.59 17.86 -20.57
N ALA A 205 9.63 18.75 -20.83
CA ALA A 205 9.79 19.69 -21.95
C ALA A 205 10.95 20.66 -21.65
N GLU A 206 11.60 21.22 -22.69
CA GLU A 206 12.72 22.15 -22.54
C GLU A 206 12.42 23.36 -21.63
N GLU A 207 11.19 23.86 -21.69
CA GLU A 207 10.69 24.94 -20.84
C GLU A 207 10.66 24.54 -19.35
N GLU A 208 10.33 23.27 -19.09
CA GLU A 208 10.28 22.68 -17.76
C GLU A 208 11.67 22.31 -17.24
N LYS A 209 12.60 21.90 -18.12
CA LYS A 209 14.03 21.74 -17.79
C LYS A 209 14.62 23.06 -17.33
N THR A 210 14.31 24.13 -18.06
CA THR A 210 14.74 25.48 -17.72
C THR A 210 14.15 25.96 -16.39
N ALA A 211 12.87 25.69 -16.14
CA ALA A 211 12.23 26.00 -14.87
C ALA A 211 12.84 25.23 -13.70
N LEU A 212 13.09 23.91 -13.87
CA LEU A 212 13.70 23.05 -12.86
C LEU A 212 15.12 23.52 -12.52
N LYS A 213 15.95 23.82 -13.51
CA LYS A 213 17.30 24.39 -13.33
C LYS A 213 17.25 25.70 -12.53
N GLY A 214 16.32 26.60 -12.87
CA GLY A 214 16.13 27.86 -12.17
C GLY A 214 15.75 27.66 -10.70
N MET A 215 14.85 26.72 -10.41
CA MET A 215 14.44 26.39 -9.04
C MET A 215 15.55 25.69 -8.24
N LEU A 216 16.38 24.86 -8.88
CA LEU A 216 17.55 24.22 -8.26
C LEU A 216 18.64 25.24 -7.92
N ALA A 217 18.94 26.17 -8.81
CA ALA A 217 19.85 27.29 -8.55
C ALA A 217 19.35 28.14 -7.38
N ASP A 218 18.04 28.32 -7.29
CA ASP A 218 17.38 29.06 -6.21
C ASP A 218 17.63 28.44 -4.82
N LEU A 219 17.84 27.11 -4.75
CA LEU A 219 18.18 26.40 -3.52
C LEU A 219 19.58 26.72 -3.00
N GLN A 220 20.49 27.29 -3.79
CA GLN A 220 21.84 27.72 -3.37
C GLN A 220 21.87 28.90 -2.38
N THR A 221 20.72 29.31 -1.86
CA THR A 221 20.67 30.35 -0.84
C THR A 221 21.29 29.88 0.47
N LYS A 222 22.23 30.66 1.02
CA LYS A 222 22.88 30.39 2.32
C LYS A 222 21.95 30.48 3.52
N ASN A 223 20.72 30.98 3.33
CA ASN A 223 19.73 31.13 4.40
C ASN A 223 18.80 29.92 4.44
N GLU A 224 18.91 29.12 5.49
CA GLU A 224 18.17 27.87 5.69
C GLU A 224 16.65 28.04 5.61
N LYS A 225 16.06 29.05 6.28
CA LYS A 225 14.62 29.33 6.22
C LYS A 225 14.15 29.74 4.82
N LYS A 226 15.00 30.42 4.05
CA LYS A 226 14.69 30.75 2.65
C LYS A 226 14.82 29.54 1.75
N ARG A 227 15.82 28.68 2.01
CA ARG A 227 16.05 27.43 1.28
C ARG A 227 14.87 26.48 1.45
N GLU A 228 14.38 26.30 2.67
CA GLU A 228 13.20 25.47 2.96
C GLU A 228 11.95 25.96 2.21
N LYS A 229 11.69 27.28 2.23
CA LYS A 229 10.58 27.88 1.46
C LYS A 229 10.72 27.66 -0.05
N LYS A 230 11.94 27.74 -0.58
CA LYS A 230 12.22 27.49 -2.01
C LYS A 230 12.10 26.02 -2.37
N LEU A 231 12.50 25.11 -1.47
CA LEU A 231 12.31 23.67 -1.61
C LEU A 231 10.83 23.32 -1.61
N GLN A 232 10.05 23.86 -0.68
CA GLN A 232 8.59 23.70 -0.67
C GLN A 232 7.94 24.23 -1.95
N ARG A 233 8.41 25.36 -2.48
CA ARG A 233 7.93 25.89 -3.76
C ARG A 233 8.25 24.98 -4.94
N LEU A 234 9.44 24.39 -4.97
CA LEU A 234 9.86 23.43 -5.99
C LEU A 234 9.04 22.12 -5.91
N LEU A 235 8.82 21.60 -4.70
CA LEU A 235 7.98 20.42 -4.49
C LEU A 235 6.51 20.69 -4.88
N SER A 236 5.98 21.87 -4.54
CA SER A 236 4.64 22.30 -4.96
C SER A 236 4.55 22.47 -6.48
N TRP A 237 5.60 22.97 -7.13
CA TRP A 237 5.64 23.07 -8.59
C TRP A 237 5.69 21.68 -9.24
N LEU A 238 6.45 20.73 -8.69
CA LEU A 238 6.44 19.36 -9.18
C LEU A 238 5.10 18.66 -8.96
N ALA A 239 4.41 18.95 -7.85
CA ALA A 239 3.09 18.39 -7.57
C ALA A 239 2.00 18.89 -8.52
N THR A 240 2.21 20.02 -9.21
CA THR A 240 1.31 20.48 -10.29
C THR A 240 1.67 19.91 -11.66
N LYS A 241 2.71 19.07 -11.74
CA LYS A 241 3.13 18.38 -12.97
C LYS A 241 2.69 16.92 -12.95
N GLY A 242 2.61 16.32 -14.14
CA GLY A 242 2.30 14.90 -14.31
C GLY A 242 3.34 14.00 -13.64
N THR A 243 2.94 12.77 -13.34
CA THR A 243 3.76 11.79 -12.61
C THR A 243 5.12 11.53 -13.28
N ASP A 244 5.19 11.60 -14.62
CA ASP A 244 6.43 11.41 -15.38
C ASP A 244 7.47 12.51 -15.11
N VAL A 245 7.03 13.76 -14.98
CA VAL A 245 7.88 14.91 -14.64
C VAL A 245 8.42 14.79 -13.22
N PHE A 246 7.57 14.35 -12.28
CA PHE A 246 7.96 14.10 -10.90
C PHE A 246 9.06 13.02 -10.83
N ILE A 247 8.89 11.92 -11.56
CA ILE A 247 9.87 10.83 -11.63
C ILE A 247 11.20 11.32 -12.21
N ALA A 248 11.16 12.12 -13.27
CA ALA A 248 12.37 12.63 -13.91
C ALA A 248 13.14 13.64 -13.04
N ALA A 249 12.44 14.52 -12.31
CA ALA A 249 13.06 15.64 -11.61
C ALA A 249 13.51 15.34 -10.17
N MET A 250 12.81 14.46 -9.45
CA MET A 250 13.05 14.20 -8.03
C MET A 250 14.48 13.76 -7.66
N PRO A 251 15.16 12.90 -8.43
CA PRO A 251 16.53 12.48 -8.12
C PRO A 251 17.51 13.65 -8.00
N TYR A 252 17.37 14.66 -8.86
CA TYR A 252 18.25 15.84 -8.89
C TYR A 252 17.99 16.79 -7.72
N ILE A 253 16.74 16.85 -7.23
CA ILE A 253 16.37 17.64 -6.05
C ILE A 253 16.98 17.04 -4.79
N ILE A 254 16.92 15.71 -4.66
CA ILE A 254 17.51 15.00 -3.52
C ILE A 254 19.02 15.24 -3.48
N GLN A 255 19.71 15.13 -4.63
CA GLN A 255 21.13 15.46 -4.74
C GLN A 255 21.42 16.91 -4.33
N ALA A 256 20.68 17.88 -4.88
CA ALA A 256 20.88 19.30 -4.58
C ALA A 256 20.68 19.64 -3.09
N VAL A 257 19.77 18.95 -2.40
CA VAL A 257 19.54 19.12 -0.95
C VAL A 257 20.63 18.44 -0.12
N GLN A 258 21.11 17.26 -0.52
CA GLN A 258 22.18 16.53 0.17
C GLN A 258 23.53 17.24 0.11
N PHE A 259 23.83 17.94 -1.00
CA PHE A 259 25.08 18.72 -1.13
C PHE A 259 25.14 20.00 -0.28
N GLN A 260 24.06 20.37 0.41
CA GLN A 260 23.96 21.62 1.19
C GLN A 260 23.77 21.43 2.70
N MET A 261 23.74 20.17 3.16
CA MET A 261 23.85 19.80 4.57
C MET A 261 25.31 19.48 4.91
#